data_AF-A0A2N2IY60-F1
#
_entry.id   AF-A0A2N2IY60-F1
#
_cell.length_a   1.000
_cell.length_b   1.000
_cell.length_c   1.000
_cell.angle_alpha   90.00
_cell.angle_beta   90.00
_cell.angle_gamma   90.00
#
_symmetry.space_group_name_H-M   'P 1'
#
loop_
_entity.id
_entity.type
_entity.pdbx_description
1 polymer ?
#
loop_
_entity_poly.entity_id
_entity_poly.type
_entity_poly.pdbx_seq_one_letter_code
_entity_poly.pdbx_strand_id
1 'polypeptide(L)'
;MLLGCALLLLSSGCGISGTGANDGFGGFFTPTDVGVIRHHVRQYQNSLREFTARLYAKNPKYEKDPARQRRKIDAVFAPLPTGEQVYAYKQSHEILAAAFHPETVEPDRVYLLSLGLWKSIVEAYDIGDEGIFVSGLQISLERLQRLHHNLSQVNWRLKTYKDKNGKLLFLTNEAGADGYL
;
A
#
# COMPACT_ATOMS: atom_id res chain seq x y z
N MET A 1 42.21 65.24 14.21
CA MET A 1 42.70 64.10 13.39
C MET A 1 42.83 62.93 14.35
N LEU A 2 42.10 61.81 14.33
CA LEU A 2 41.17 61.13 13.42
C LEU A 2 40.02 60.58 14.31
N LEU A 3 38.75 60.81 14.06
CA LEU A 3 37.84 60.20 13.07
C LEU A 3 37.69 58.66 13.19
N GLY A 4 36.44 58.22 13.43
CA GLY A 4 35.94 56.87 13.12
C GLY A 4 35.78 55.94 14.33
N CYS A 5 34.71 55.19 14.51
CA CYS A 5 33.41 55.10 13.83
C CYS A 5 32.56 54.18 14.73
N ALA A 6 31.33 54.59 15.07
CA ALA A 6 30.36 53.72 15.71
C ALA A 6 29.93 52.62 14.73
N LEU A 7 29.88 51.37 15.20
CA LEU A 7 29.17 50.30 14.50
C LEU A 7 28.24 49.59 15.48
N LEU A 8 27.02 50.13 15.57
CA LEU A 8 25.84 49.44 16.09
C LEU A 8 25.45 48.36 15.07
N LEU A 9 25.75 47.10 15.38
CA LEU A 9 25.17 45.96 14.67
C LEU A 9 23.89 45.52 15.39
N LEU A 10 22.80 46.19 15.01
CA LEU A 10 21.44 45.63 15.05
C LEU A 10 21.32 44.66 13.87
N SER A 11 21.21 43.36 14.13
CA SER A 11 20.72 42.40 13.16
C SER A 11 19.65 41.53 13.80
N SER A 12 18.42 42.02 13.67
CA SER A 12 17.18 41.32 13.36
C SER A 12 17.22 39.79 13.47
N GLY A 13 16.67 39.28 14.58
CA GLY A 13 16.20 37.91 14.64
C GLY A 13 15.00 37.73 13.71
N CYS A 14 15.16 36.92 12.67
CA CYS A 14 14.02 36.34 11.96
C CYS A 14 13.42 35.23 12.84
N GLY A 15 12.44 35.61 13.66
CA GLY A 15 11.58 34.65 14.33
C GLY A 15 10.64 34.00 13.32
N ILE A 16 11.00 32.81 12.81
CA ILE A 16 10.03 31.91 12.19
C ILE A 16 9.25 31.26 13.33
N SER A 17 8.08 31.83 13.61
CA SER A 17 7.03 31.20 14.40
C SER A 17 6.11 30.47 13.43
N GLY A 18 6.19 29.14 13.40
CA GLY A 18 5.43 28.29 12.47
C GLY A 18 5.32 26.86 13.00
N THR A 19 4.45 26.69 14.00
CA THR A 19 3.73 25.48 14.41
C THR A 19 4.10 24.13 13.76
N GLY A 20 4.67 23.24 14.58
CA GLY A 20 4.18 21.87 14.74
C GLY A 20 4.57 20.81 13.71
N ALA A 21 5.76 20.24 13.85
CA ALA A 21 6.00 18.79 13.81
C ALA A 21 7.42 18.53 14.32
N ASN A 22 7.57 17.60 15.27
CA ASN A 22 8.88 17.09 15.70
C ASN A 22 9.54 16.34 14.53
N ASP A 23 10.26 17.04 13.67
CA ASP A 23 11.13 16.46 12.64
C ASP A 23 12.58 16.52 13.15
N GLY A 24 12.83 15.80 14.24
CA GLY A 24 14.11 15.77 14.93
C GLY A 24 15.09 14.80 14.27
N PHE A 25 16.20 15.34 13.74
CA PHE A 25 17.47 14.66 13.39
C PHE A 25 17.43 13.58 12.28
N GLY A 26 16.35 12.80 12.12
CA GLY A 26 16.27 11.70 11.14
C GLY A 26 16.03 12.14 9.69
N GLY A 27 15.40 13.30 9.47
CA GLY A 27 15.14 13.83 8.14
C GLY A 27 16.39 14.27 7.38
N PHE A 28 17.44 14.69 8.08
CA PHE A 28 18.68 15.20 7.48
C PHE A 28 19.64 14.07 7.03
N PHE A 29 19.54 12.89 7.63
CA PHE A 29 20.44 11.75 7.37
C PHE A 29 19.77 10.59 6.61
N THR A 30 18.52 10.71 6.18
CA THR A 30 17.91 9.68 5.32
C THR A 30 18.45 9.85 3.90
N PRO A 31 19.10 8.83 3.31
CA PRO A 31 19.55 8.92 1.92
C PRO A 31 18.38 9.16 0.95
N THR A 32 18.63 9.92 -0.12
CA THR A 32 17.61 10.34 -1.08
C THR A 32 16.85 9.16 -1.70
N ASP A 33 17.55 8.07 -2.01
CA ASP A 33 16.98 6.82 -2.52
C ASP A 33 15.94 6.22 -1.56
N VAL A 34 16.24 6.19 -0.26
CA VAL A 34 15.30 5.73 0.78
C VAL A 34 14.05 6.61 0.82
N GLY A 35 14.21 7.93 0.71
CA GLY A 35 13.08 8.87 0.64
C GLY A 35 12.18 8.59 -0.57
N VAL A 36 12.78 8.39 -1.75
CA VAL A 36 12.08 8.05 -3.00
C VAL A 36 11.33 6.72 -2.88
N ILE A 37 11.96 5.68 -2.32
CA ILE A 37 11.33 4.37 -2.10
C ILE A 37 10.12 4.50 -1.17
N ARG A 38 10.27 5.18 -0.02
CA ARG A 38 9.13 5.40 0.92
C ARG A 38 7.99 6.14 0.24
N HIS A 39 8.30 7.13 -0.59
CA HIS A 39 7.29 7.84 -1.37
C HIS A 39 6.54 6.88 -2.30
N HIS A 40 7.25 6.07 -3.09
CA HIS A 40 6.61 5.11 -4.00
C HIS A 40 5.77 4.06 -3.28
N VAL A 41 6.26 3.50 -2.18
CA VAL A 41 5.50 2.55 -1.36
C VAL A 41 4.18 3.18 -0.87
N ARG A 42 4.21 4.43 -0.41
CA ARG A 42 3.00 5.18 -0.02
C ARG A 42 2.06 5.37 -1.21
N GLN A 43 2.60 5.69 -2.38
CA GLN A 43 1.79 5.78 -3.61
C GLN A 43 1.16 4.43 -3.98
N TYR A 44 1.89 3.32 -3.87
CA TYR A 44 1.36 1.99 -4.12
C TYR A 44 0.25 1.61 -3.13
N GLN A 45 0.41 1.95 -1.84
CA GLN A 45 -0.63 1.77 -0.85
C GLN A 45 -1.91 2.55 -1.20
N ASN A 46 -1.77 3.81 -1.63
CA ASN A 46 -2.91 4.64 -2.03
C ASN A 46 -3.60 4.09 -3.28
N SER A 47 -2.84 3.74 -4.30
CA SER A 47 -3.36 3.12 -5.53
C SER A 47 -4.07 1.79 -5.24
N LEU A 48 -3.52 0.96 -4.36
CA LEU A 48 -4.13 -0.29 -3.97
C LEU A 48 -5.42 -0.06 -3.17
N ARG A 49 -5.45 0.92 -2.27
CA ARG A 49 -6.65 1.30 -1.53
C ARG A 49 -7.78 1.74 -2.45
N GLU A 50 -7.46 2.56 -3.44
CA GLU A 50 -8.43 3.00 -4.44
C GLU A 50 -8.89 1.85 -5.35
N PHE A 51 -7.96 1.00 -5.79
CA PHE A 51 -8.30 -0.22 -6.52
C PHE A 51 -9.26 -1.11 -5.73
N THR A 52 -8.99 -1.37 -4.45
CA THR A 52 -9.86 -2.18 -3.59
C THR A 52 -11.25 -1.57 -3.45
N ALA A 53 -11.35 -0.26 -3.24
CA ALA A 53 -12.63 0.43 -3.13
C ALA A 53 -13.47 0.30 -4.43
N ARG A 54 -12.85 0.54 -5.59
CA ARG A 54 -13.50 0.38 -6.90
C ARG A 54 -13.89 -1.08 -7.14
N LEU A 55 -13.05 -2.03 -6.73
CA LEU A 55 -13.31 -3.45 -6.90
C LEU A 55 -14.51 -3.91 -6.07
N TYR A 56 -14.64 -3.45 -4.82
CA TYR A 56 -15.85 -3.70 -4.02
C TYR A 56 -17.10 -3.11 -4.66
N ALA A 57 -17.03 -1.86 -5.15
CA ALA A 57 -18.17 -1.21 -5.80
C ALA A 57 -18.68 -2.01 -7.01
N LYS A 58 -17.77 -2.55 -7.82
CA LYS A 58 -18.11 -3.41 -8.97
C LYS A 58 -18.47 -4.85 -8.56
N ASN A 59 -18.07 -5.31 -7.37
CA ASN A 59 -18.29 -6.68 -6.91
C ASN A 59 -19.02 -6.73 -5.55
N PRO A 60 -20.26 -6.20 -5.47
CA PRO A 60 -21.01 -6.16 -4.20
C PRO A 60 -21.35 -7.55 -3.65
N LYS A 61 -21.17 -8.62 -4.44
CA LYS A 61 -21.37 -10.01 -4.01
C LYS A 61 -20.44 -10.43 -2.86
N TYR A 62 -19.28 -9.80 -2.70
CA TYR A 62 -18.32 -10.14 -1.65
C TYR A 62 -18.54 -9.38 -0.34
N GLU A 63 -18.97 -8.12 -0.42
CA GLU A 63 -19.48 -7.35 0.71
C GLU A 63 -20.42 -6.26 0.17
N LYS A 64 -21.66 -6.23 0.66
CA LYS A 64 -22.68 -5.28 0.19
C LYS A 64 -22.72 -4.01 1.01
N ASP A 65 -22.35 -4.07 2.28
CA ASP A 65 -22.44 -2.95 3.20
C ASP A 65 -21.23 -2.02 3.06
N PRO A 66 -21.41 -0.76 2.61
CA PRO A 66 -20.30 0.19 2.44
C PRO A 66 -19.50 0.44 3.72
N ALA A 67 -20.15 0.41 4.89
CA ALA A 67 -19.46 0.59 6.17
C ALA A 67 -18.53 -0.59 6.47
N ARG A 68 -18.96 -1.83 6.17
CA ARG A 68 -18.11 -3.02 6.29
C ARG A 68 -17.01 -3.04 5.23
N GLN A 69 -17.29 -2.63 3.99
CA GLN A 69 -16.25 -2.48 2.96
C GLN A 69 -15.13 -1.56 3.45
N ARG A 70 -15.47 -0.40 4.02
CA ARG A 70 -14.49 0.55 4.56
C ARG A 70 -13.64 -0.08 5.66
N ARG A 71 -14.26 -0.75 6.64
CA ARG A 71 -13.54 -1.45 7.73
C ARG A 71 -12.60 -2.53 7.19
N LYS A 72 -13.03 -3.30 6.18
CA LYS A 72 -12.19 -4.33 5.53
C LYS A 72 -11.02 -3.70 4.77
N ILE A 73 -11.25 -2.61 4.05
CA ILE A 73 -10.18 -1.83 3.40
C ILE A 73 -9.17 -1.38 4.44
N ASP A 74 -9.63 -0.76 5.53
CA ASP A 74 -8.75 -0.28 6.59
C ASP A 74 -7.97 -1.44 7.24
N ALA A 75 -8.61 -2.60 7.44
CA ALA A 75 -7.96 -3.80 7.95
C ALA A 75 -6.86 -4.36 7.03
N VAL A 76 -7.01 -4.28 5.71
CA VAL A 76 -5.96 -4.70 4.75
C VAL A 76 -4.66 -3.91 4.96
N PHE A 77 -4.78 -2.61 5.25
CA PHE A 77 -3.66 -1.68 5.34
C PHE A 77 -3.22 -1.37 6.77
N ALA A 78 -3.93 -1.92 7.77
CA ALA A 78 -3.47 -1.89 9.15
C ALA A 78 -2.16 -2.69 9.28
N PRO A 79 -1.37 -2.47 10.34
CA PRO A 79 -0.29 -3.38 10.70
C PRO A 79 -0.84 -4.82 10.66
N LEU A 80 -0.13 -5.71 9.96
CA LEU A 80 -0.59 -7.08 9.79
C LEU A 80 -0.78 -7.69 11.18
N PRO A 81 -1.97 -8.25 11.49
CA PRO A 81 -2.22 -8.73 12.84
C PRO A 81 -1.28 -9.87 13.19
N THR A 82 -0.71 -9.79 14.38
CA THR A 82 -0.02 -10.90 15.05
C THR A 82 -1.09 -11.78 15.73
N GLY A 83 -1.47 -12.90 15.10
CA GLY A 83 -2.39 -13.90 15.70
C GLY A 83 -3.72 -14.14 14.97
N GLU A 84 -4.36 -15.28 15.31
CA GLU A 84 -5.66 -15.93 14.95
C GLU A 84 -6.30 -15.76 13.55
N GLN A 85 -5.93 -14.77 12.74
CA GLN A 85 -6.33 -14.71 11.34
C GLN A 85 -5.56 -15.77 10.55
N VAL A 86 -6.32 -16.65 9.86
CA VAL A 86 -5.81 -17.75 9.01
C VAL A 86 -4.74 -17.29 8.00
N TYR A 87 -4.73 -16.01 7.64
CA TYR A 87 -3.81 -15.44 6.64
C TYR A 87 -2.66 -14.60 7.23
N ALA A 88 -2.63 -14.37 8.55
CA ALA A 88 -1.56 -13.62 9.20
C ALA A 88 -0.17 -14.21 8.91
N TYR A 89 -0.06 -15.54 9.00
CA TYR A 89 1.20 -16.27 8.83
C TYR A 89 1.47 -16.74 7.40
N LYS A 90 0.51 -16.60 6.49
CA LYS A 90 0.66 -17.08 5.10
C LYS A 90 1.46 -16.10 4.26
N GLN A 91 2.30 -16.61 3.36
CA GLN A 91 2.99 -15.76 2.40
C GLN A 91 2.02 -15.12 1.41
N SER A 92 2.37 -13.97 0.85
CA SER A 92 1.53 -13.22 -0.07
C SER A 92 0.98 -14.06 -1.23
N HIS A 93 1.80 -14.94 -1.82
CA HIS A 93 1.41 -15.79 -2.93
C HIS A 93 0.32 -16.82 -2.54
N GLU A 94 0.31 -17.30 -1.30
CA GLU A 94 -0.71 -18.23 -0.79
C GLU A 94 -2.05 -17.52 -0.59
N ILE A 95 -2.01 -16.27 -0.09
CA ILE A 95 -3.20 -15.44 0.06
C ILE A 95 -3.80 -15.12 -1.31
N LEU A 96 -2.95 -14.75 -2.28
CA LEU A 96 -3.35 -14.53 -3.67
C LEU A 96 -3.94 -15.80 -4.29
N ALA A 97 -3.33 -16.97 -4.07
CA ALA A 97 -3.88 -18.24 -4.55
C ALA A 97 -5.27 -18.50 -3.97
N ALA A 98 -5.47 -18.26 -2.67
CA ALA A 98 -6.76 -18.41 -2.00
C ALA A 98 -7.85 -17.48 -2.57
N ALA A 99 -7.51 -16.25 -2.94
CA ALA A 99 -8.45 -15.29 -3.54
C ALA A 99 -9.10 -15.83 -4.83
N PHE A 100 -8.39 -16.66 -5.60
CA PHE A 100 -8.87 -17.28 -6.83
C PHE A 100 -9.31 -18.74 -6.67
N HIS A 101 -9.10 -19.36 -5.51
CA HIS A 101 -9.41 -20.76 -5.28
C HIS A 101 -10.93 -21.00 -5.17
N PRO A 102 -11.55 -21.99 -5.82
CA PRO A 102 -13.01 -22.19 -5.78
C PRO A 102 -13.60 -22.27 -4.37
N GLU A 103 -12.85 -22.87 -3.44
CA GLU A 103 -13.20 -23.00 -2.03
C GLU A 103 -12.22 -22.21 -1.16
N THR A 104 -12.71 -21.28 -0.35
CA THR A 104 -11.85 -20.49 0.54
C THR A 104 -12.54 -20.31 1.88
N VAL A 105 -11.75 -20.36 2.96
CA VAL A 105 -12.23 -20.17 4.34
C VAL A 105 -12.77 -18.75 4.52
N GLU A 106 -12.08 -17.76 3.96
CA GLU A 106 -12.57 -16.39 3.89
C GLU A 106 -13.33 -16.20 2.56
N PRO A 107 -14.67 -16.05 2.59
CA PRO A 107 -15.48 -15.89 1.37
C PRO A 107 -15.30 -14.52 0.70
N ASP A 108 -14.81 -13.50 1.40
CA ASP A 108 -14.52 -12.20 0.81
C ASP A 108 -13.23 -12.24 -0.01
N ARG A 109 -13.39 -12.54 -1.30
CA ARG A 109 -12.27 -12.63 -2.23
C ARG A 109 -11.63 -11.28 -2.54
N VAL A 110 -12.37 -10.16 -2.41
CA VAL A 110 -11.81 -8.82 -2.62
C VAL A 110 -10.88 -8.47 -1.45
N TYR A 111 -11.27 -8.82 -0.23
CA TYR A 111 -10.40 -8.75 0.94
C TYR A 111 -9.13 -9.57 0.74
N LEU A 112 -9.25 -10.86 0.39
CA LEU A 112 -8.08 -11.72 0.18
C LEU A 112 -7.15 -11.23 -0.93
N LEU A 113 -7.71 -10.80 -2.06
CA LEU A 113 -6.91 -10.26 -3.16
C LEU A 113 -6.13 -9.02 -2.71
N SER A 114 -6.81 -8.10 -2.03
CA SER A 114 -6.20 -6.85 -1.56
C SER A 114 -5.14 -7.11 -0.49
N LEU A 115 -5.41 -8.02 0.44
CA LEU A 115 -4.46 -8.46 1.47
C LEU A 115 -3.21 -9.10 0.84
N GLY A 116 -3.39 -10.02 -0.12
CA GLY A 116 -2.28 -10.67 -0.82
C GLY A 116 -1.43 -9.69 -1.65
N LEU A 117 -2.06 -8.69 -2.29
CA LEU A 117 -1.36 -7.63 -3.00
C LEU A 117 -0.58 -6.72 -2.06
N TRP A 118 -1.19 -6.28 -0.95
CA TRP A 118 -0.52 -5.45 0.03
C TRP A 118 0.65 -6.20 0.68
N LYS A 119 0.42 -7.46 1.08
CA LYS A 119 1.47 -8.31 1.63
C LYS A 119 2.59 -8.55 0.61
N SER A 120 2.28 -8.67 -0.69
CA SER A 120 3.32 -8.77 -1.72
C SER A 120 4.22 -7.54 -1.73
N ILE A 121 3.67 -6.33 -1.55
CA ILE A 121 4.44 -5.08 -1.49
C ILE A 121 5.28 -5.04 -0.21
N VAL A 122 4.68 -5.34 0.95
CA VAL A 122 5.39 -5.40 2.24
C VAL A 122 6.54 -6.41 2.18
N GLU A 123 6.28 -7.60 1.64
CA GLU A 123 7.28 -8.64 1.43
C GLU A 123 8.32 -8.25 0.37
N ALA A 124 8.03 -7.38 -0.60
CA ALA A 124 9.01 -7.00 -1.62
C ALA A 124 10.04 -6.02 -1.06
N TYR A 125 9.53 -5.05 -0.32
CA TYR A 125 10.32 -3.94 0.19
C TYR A 125 10.87 -4.20 1.58
N ASP A 126 10.32 -5.14 2.36
CA ASP A 126 10.69 -5.40 3.77
C ASP A 126 10.20 -4.39 4.79
N ILE A 127 8.98 -3.89 4.60
CA ILE A 127 8.39 -2.81 5.41
C ILE A 127 7.76 -3.37 6.70
N GLY A 128 8.27 -4.49 7.24
CA GLY A 128 7.76 -5.13 8.46
C GLY A 128 8.07 -4.36 9.74
N ASP A 129 7.88 -5.00 10.91
CA ASP A 129 7.89 -4.35 12.24
C ASP A 129 9.18 -3.60 12.61
N GLU A 130 10.31 -3.85 11.93
CA GLU A 130 11.57 -3.12 12.11
C GLU A 130 12.00 -2.31 10.88
N GLY A 131 11.14 -2.13 9.86
CA GLY A 131 11.42 -1.68 8.48
C GLY A 131 12.16 -0.34 8.31
N ILE A 132 13.41 -0.27 8.76
CA ILE A 132 14.32 0.85 8.65
C ILE A 132 15.30 0.54 7.51
N PHE A 133 15.06 1.14 6.34
CA PHE A 133 16.07 1.16 5.28
C PHE A 133 17.13 2.20 5.60
N VAL A 134 18.37 1.75 5.65
CA VAL A 134 19.56 2.61 5.65
C VAL A 134 19.89 3.01 4.21
N SER A 135 19.63 2.15 3.22
CA SER A 135 19.77 2.43 1.78
C SER A 135 18.85 1.54 0.93
N GLY A 136 18.48 2.02 -0.26
CA GLY A 136 17.77 1.24 -1.29
C GLY A 136 18.53 0.02 -1.80
N LEU A 137 19.85 -0.07 -1.60
CA LEU A 137 20.65 -1.25 -1.92
C LEU A 137 20.27 -2.50 -1.10
N GLN A 138 19.56 -2.32 0.02
CA GLN A 138 19.09 -3.41 0.86
C GLN A 138 17.85 -4.11 0.27
N ILE A 139 17.25 -3.55 -0.78
CA ILE A 139 16.10 -4.16 -1.44
C ILE A 139 16.58 -5.31 -2.32
N SER A 140 16.13 -6.52 -1.99
CA SER A 140 16.45 -7.72 -2.77
C SER A 140 15.78 -7.70 -4.15
N LEU A 141 16.60 -7.89 -5.19
CA LEU A 141 16.13 -8.09 -6.56
C LEU A 141 15.17 -9.29 -6.65
N GLU A 142 15.43 -10.38 -5.94
CA GLU A 142 14.59 -11.57 -5.92
C GLU A 142 13.18 -11.25 -5.38
N ARG A 143 13.10 -10.46 -4.30
CA ARG A 143 11.83 -10.06 -3.68
C ARG A 143 11.03 -9.15 -4.63
N LEU A 144 11.69 -8.25 -5.35
CA LEU A 144 11.07 -7.42 -6.39
C LEU A 144 10.60 -8.25 -7.59
N GLN A 145 11.38 -9.24 -8.04
CA GLN A 145 10.98 -10.17 -9.09
C GLN A 145 9.75 -10.99 -8.69
N ARG A 146 9.68 -11.44 -7.43
CA ARG A 146 8.49 -12.11 -6.89
C ARG A 146 7.27 -11.20 -6.89
N LEU A 147 7.41 -9.94 -6.47
CA LEU A 147 6.33 -8.95 -6.57
C LEU A 147 5.86 -8.79 -8.01
N HIS A 148 6.79 -8.59 -8.95
CA HIS A 148 6.45 -8.47 -10.37
C HIS A 148 5.69 -9.70 -10.91
N HIS A 149 6.12 -10.90 -10.53
CA HIS A 149 5.45 -12.14 -10.91
C HIS A 149 4.03 -12.20 -10.33
N ASN A 150 3.86 -11.94 -9.03
CA ASN A 150 2.56 -11.91 -8.36
C ASN A 150 1.61 -10.92 -9.05
N LEU A 151 2.06 -9.69 -9.33
CA LEU A 151 1.25 -8.67 -10.01
C LEU A 151 0.85 -9.10 -11.43
N SER A 152 1.78 -9.70 -12.17
CA SER A 152 1.53 -10.20 -13.53
C SER A 152 0.49 -11.33 -13.53
N GLN A 153 0.63 -12.28 -12.60
CA GLN A 153 -0.33 -13.36 -12.42
C GLN A 153 -1.71 -12.85 -12.03
N VAL A 154 -1.79 -11.92 -11.07
CA VAL A 154 -3.06 -11.29 -10.66
C VAL A 154 -3.71 -10.58 -11.84
N ASN A 155 -2.97 -9.76 -12.58
CA ASN A 155 -3.49 -9.03 -13.75
C ASN A 155 -4.04 -9.99 -14.82
N TRP A 156 -3.37 -11.12 -15.07
CA TRP A 156 -3.89 -12.14 -15.99
C TRP A 156 -5.16 -12.81 -15.43
N ARG A 157 -5.14 -13.24 -14.17
CA ARG A 157 -6.29 -13.93 -13.55
C ARG A 157 -7.53 -13.04 -13.43
N LEU A 158 -7.37 -11.74 -13.16
CA LEU A 158 -8.49 -10.78 -13.16
C LEU A 158 -9.21 -10.74 -14.52
N LYS A 159 -8.51 -11.02 -15.62
CA LYS A 159 -9.06 -10.98 -16.99
C LYS A 159 -9.59 -12.33 -17.46
N THR A 160 -9.13 -13.44 -16.89
CA THR A 160 -9.39 -14.77 -17.44
C THR A 160 -10.16 -15.70 -16.51
N TYR A 161 -10.06 -15.53 -15.19
CA TYR A 161 -10.69 -16.45 -14.24
C TYR A 161 -12.18 -16.24 -14.16
N LYS A 162 -12.91 -17.35 -14.25
CA LYS A 162 -14.36 -17.40 -14.24
C LYS A 162 -14.88 -18.21 -13.07
N ASP A 163 -16.08 -17.86 -12.61
CA ASP A 163 -16.83 -18.64 -11.66
C ASP A 163 -17.49 -19.86 -12.33
N LYS A 164 -18.18 -20.69 -11.53
CA LYS A 164 -18.92 -21.87 -12.00
C LYS A 164 -20.02 -21.57 -13.03
N ASN A 165 -20.45 -20.31 -13.15
CA ASN A 165 -21.46 -19.87 -14.10
C ASN A 165 -20.84 -19.29 -15.39
N GLY A 166 -19.52 -19.36 -15.54
CA GLY A 166 -18.79 -18.84 -16.70
C GLY A 166 -18.62 -17.32 -16.70
N LYS A 167 -18.98 -16.62 -15.63
CA LYS A 167 -18.78 -15.17 -15.47
C LYS A 167 -17.43 -14.87 -14.85
N LEU A 168 -16.84 -13.70 -15.12
CA LEU A 168 -15.58 -13.32 -14.48
C LEU A 168 -15.71 -13.35 -12.96
N LEU A 169 -14.69 -13.91 -12.29
CA LEU A 169 -14.67 -14.02 -10.83
C LEU A 169 -14.68 -12.63 -10.19
N PHE A 170 -13.92 -11.71 -10.76
CA PHE A 170 -13.88 -10.30 -10.41
C PHE A 170 -14.28 -9.44 -11.61
N LEU A 171 -15.25 -8.56 -11.42
CA LEU A 171 -15.61 -7.54 -12.38
C LEU A 171 -14.65 -6.36 -12.21
N THR A 172 -13.76 -6.15 -13.17
CA THR A 172 -12.82 -5.01 -13.18
C THR A 172 -13.13 -4.03 -14.31
N ASN A 173 -13.57 -4.52 -15.47
CA ASN A 173 -13.70 -3.74 -16.70
C ASN A 173 -15.07 -3.93 -17.38
N GLU A 174 -16.03 -4.59 -16.71
CA GLU A 174 -17.38 -4.68 -17.24
C GLU A 174 -18.08 -3.33 -17.06
N ALA A 175 -18.74 -2.88 -18.13
CA ALA A 175 -19.57 -1.69 -18.09
C ALA A 175 -20.67 -1.87 -17.02
N GLY A 176 -20.83 -0.88 -16.15
CA GLY A 176 -21.96 -0.85 -15.23
C GLY A 176 -23.29 -0.77 -15.99
N ALA A 177 -24.41 -1.06 -15.34
CA ALA A 177 -25.75 -0.91 -15.94
C ALA A 177 -26.04 0.54 -16.40
N ASP A 178 -25.28 1.48 -15.85
CA ASP A 178 -25.20 2.91 -16.11
C ASP A 178 -24.23 3.30 -17.25
N GLY A 179 -23.61 2.32 -17.93
CA GLY A 179 -22.87 2.55 -19.17
C GLY A 179 -21.43 3.07 -19.01
N TYR A 180 -20.93 3.23 -17.79
CA TYR A 180 -19.53 3.58 -17.54
C TYR A 180 -18.66 2.34 -17.36
N LEU A 181 -17.49 2.34 -18.03
CA LEU A 181 -16.38 1.40 -17.79
C LEU A 181 -15.80 1.65 -16.39
#